data_AF-A0AA87IJB9-F1
#
_entry.id   AF-A0AA87IJB9-F1
#
_cell.length_a   1.000
_cell.length_b   1.000
_cell.length_c   1.000
_cell.angle_alpha   90.00
_cell.angle_beta   90.00
_cell.angle_gamma   90.00
#
_symmetry.space_group_name_H-M   'P 1'
#
loop_
_entity.id
_entity.type
_entity.pdbx_description
1 polymer ?
#
loop_
_entity_poly.entity_id
_entity_poly.type
_entity_poly.pdbx_seq_one_letter_code
_entity_poly.pdbx_strand_id
1 'polypeptide(L)'
;MSLSETITFFLFGLAVLFVVAVAWIIFKKRKKWAIALTSVLVVGYIGYYAYYPYLKVIIHAEKYEQVSEYLVTTYPDRKFMVIPEQYEEGDTVGYFDVNDEETPDMGVSLHVDKNGQVQQTGNWTTGEFPTQQELWRGLEFGYGESYTLDRDNIEITKQDEWIDGELTVFALTIDGMPAIAVYEYSRAGYGLMDLQVAEDDLFVSTSAEGHTFIYVDERYKEETAAVLVGDGETISVDAAEHKGKLFMFE
;
A
#
# COMPACT_ATOMS: atom_id res chain seq x y z
N MET A 1 7.36 -0.73 17.02
CA MET A 1 8.09 0.54 16.88
C MET A 1 8.65 0.51 15.50
N SER A 2 8.63 1.61 14.78
CA SER A 2 9.19 1.64 13.42
C SER A 2 10.69 1.39 13.43
N LEU A 3 11.25 1.01 12.28
CA LEU A 3 12.70 0.84 12.13
C LEU A 3 13.44 2.16 12.45
N SER A 4 12.91 3.29 11.99
CA SER A 4 13.47 4.61 12.25
C SER A 4 13.40 4.99 13.73
N GLU A 5 12.30 4.67 14.41
CA GLU A 5 12.15 4.86 15.86
C GLU A 5 13.13 3.99 16.64
N THR A 6 13.27 2.73 16.25
CA THR A 6 14.20 1.78 16.89
C THR A 6 15.64 2.28 16.79
N ILE A 7 16.05 2.76 15.61
CA ILE A 7 17.35 3.41 15.41
C ILE A 7 17.47 4.67 16.28
N THR A 8 16.42 5.48 16.38
CA THR A 8 16.43 6.72 17.16
C THR A 8 16.58 6.44 18.67
N PHE A 9 15.82 5.49 19.21
CA PHE A 9 15.94 5.08 20.61
C PHE A 9 17.30 4.45 20.89
N PHE A 10 17.83 3.64 19.97
CA PHE A 10 19.17 3.08 20.09
C PHE A 10 20.24 4.19 20.16
N LEU A 11 20.18 5.18 19.27
CA LEU A 11 21.10 6.32 19.28
C LEU A 11 20.98 7.16 20.56
N PHE A 12 19.76 7.41 21.03
CA PHE A 12 19.53 8.09 22.31
C PHE A 12 20.09 7.30 23.49
N GLY A 13 19.89 5.98 23.51
CA GLY A 13 20.49 5.10 24.52
C GLY A 13 22.02 5.17 24.52
N LEU A 14 22.63 5.21 23.33
CA LEU A 14 24.08 5.37 23.16
C LEU A 14 24.57 6.72 23.68
N ALA A 15 23.82 7.80 23.42
CA ALA A 15 24.11 9.13 23.95
C ALA A 15 24.00 9.16 25.49
N VAL A 16 22.97 8.53 26.07
CA VAL A 16 22.82 8.41 27.53
C VAL A 16 24.02 7.67 28.13
N LEU A 17 24.45 6.55 27.52
CA LEU A 17 25.64 5.82 27.97
C LEU A 17 26.91 6.67 27.91
N PHE A 18 27.07 7.48 26.87
CA PHE A 18 28.20 8.41 26.77
C PHE A 18 28.19 9.46 27.89
N VAL A 19 27.02 10.06 28.17
CA VAL A 19 26.85 11.01 29.28
C VAL A 19 27.15 10.36 30.63
N VAL A 20 26.73 9.11 30.83
CA VAL A 20 27.07 8.33 32.02
C VAL A 20 28.58 8.15 32.13
N ALA A 21 29.27 7.75 31.06
CA ALA A 21 30.72 7.60 31.07
C ALA A 21 31.43 8.92 31.45
N VAL A 22 31.01 10.05 30.86
CA VAL A 22 31.54 11.38 31.17
C VAL A 22 31.27 11.77 32.63
N ALA A 23 30.07 11.52 33.15
CA ALA A 23 29.72 11.79 34.54
C ALA A 23 30.62 11.01 35.50
N TRP A 24 30.93 9.75 35.21
CA TRP A 24 31.83 8.94 36.02
C TRP A 24 33.28 9.42 35.98
N ILE A 25 33.74 10.00 34.87
CA ILE A 25 35.06 10.63 34.75
C ILE A 25 35.12 11.91 35.60
N ILE A 26 34.12 12.79 35.47
CA ILE A 26 34.06 14.08 36.18
C ILE A 26 33.89 13.86 37.69
N PHE A 27 33.01 12.97 38.10
CA PHE A 27 32.70 12.68 39.50
C PHE A 27 33.52 11.52 40.09
N LYS A 28 34.68 11.20 39.50
CA LYS A 28 35.58 10.10 39.95
C LYS A 28 35.87 10.11 41.47
N LYS A 29 35.96 11.30 42.08
CA LYS A 29 36.19 11.48 43.54
C LYS A 29 34.90 11.61 44.36
N ARG A 30 33.74 11.82 43.73
CA ARG A 30 32.42 12.01 44.36
C ARG A 30 31.40 10.99 43.85
N LYS A 31 31.73 9.70 44.01
CA LYS A 31 30.98 8.56 43.42
C LYS A 31 29.48 8.54 43.74
N LYS A 32 29.05 9.01 44.92
CA LYS A 32 27.62 9.09 45.28
C LYS A 32 26.81 9.96 44.30
N TRP A 33 27.40 11.06 43.82
CA TRP A 33 26.77 11.95 42.84
C TRP A 33 26.72 11.31 41.45
N ALA A 34 27.77 10.59 41.05
CA ALA A 34 27.78 9.84 39.80
C ALA A 34 26.66 8.79 39.78
N ILE A 35 26.52 8.01 40.86
CA ILE A 35 25.47 6.98 40.98
C ILE A 35 24.09 7.61 40.90
N ALA A 36 23.83 8.67 41.69
CA ALA A 36 22.53 9.35 41.67
C ALA A 36 22.16 9.85 40.26
N LEU A 37 23.10 10.51 39.57
CA LEU A 37 22.88 11.02 38.21
C LEU A 37 22.63 9.89 37.21
N THR A 38 23.40 8.80 37.30
CA THR A 38 23.23 7.62 36.44
C THR A 38 21.85 6.99 36.64
N SER A 39 21.42 6.82 37.89
CA SER A 39 20.11 6.25 38.22
C SER A 39 18.96 7.10 37.66
N VAL A 40 19.04 8.43 37.79
CA VAL A 40 18.03 9.34 37.22
C VAL A 40 17.98 9.22 35.69
N LEU A 41 19.13 9.17 35.02
CA LEU A 41 19.19 9.04 33.56
C LEU A 41 18.60 7.73 33.06
N VAL A 42 18.94 6.60 33.70
CA VAL A 42 18.45 5.27 33.29
C VAL A 42 16.95 5.13 33.55
N VAL A 43 16.47 5.54 34.74
CA VAL A 43 15.03 5.51 35.06
C VAL A 43 14.26 6.44 34.13
N GLY A 44 14.79 7.63 33.84
CA GLY A 44 14.19 8.56 32.88
C GLY A 44 14.09 7.98 31.47
N TYR A 45 15.14 7.31 30.99
CA TYR A 45 15.13 6.66 29.68
C TYR A 45 14.10 5.53 29.58
N ILE A 46 14.06 4.64 30.59
CA ILE A 46 13.08 3.54 30.64
C ILE A 46 11.65 4.11 30.71
N GLY A 47 11.43 5.12 31.54
CA GLY A 47 10.14 5.80 31.67
C GLY A 47 9.70 6.45 30.36
N TYR A 48 10.62 7.13 29.66
CA TYR A 48 10.35 7.72 28.35
C TYR A 48 9.97 6.66 27.31
N TYR A 49 10.72 5.55 27.24
CA TYR A 49 10.42 4.44 26.34
C TYR A 49 9.02 3.85 26.60
N ALA A 50 8.66 3.62 27.86
CA ALA A 50 7.35 3.08 28.23
C ALA A 50 6.20 4.08 27.98
N TYR A 51 6.46 5.38 28.08
CA TYR A 51 5.47 6.45 27.87
C TYR A 51 5.29 6.83 26.39
N TYR A 52 6.21 6.42 25.53
CA TYR A 52 6.23 6.79 24.11
C TYR A 52 4.95 6.46 23.32
N PRO A 53 4.28 5.29 23.50
CA PRO A 53 3.03 5.01 22.81
C PRO A 53 1.91 6.01 23.16
N TYR A 54 1.85 6.44 24.43
CA TYR A 54 0.86 7.44 24.85
C TYR A 54 1.16 8.82 24.26
N LEU A 55 2.44 9.18 24.14
CA LEU A 55 2.84 10.40 23.42
C LEU A 55 2.40 10.37 21.96
N LYS A 56 2.47 9.23 21.26
CA LYS A 56 1.98 9.12 19.88
C LYS A 56 0.50 9.43 19.76
N VAL A 57 -0.33 8.94 20.68
CA VAL A 57 -1.78 9.21 20.69
C VAL A 57 -2.07 10.70 20.87
N ILE A 58 -1.37 11.35 21.81
CA ILE A 58 -1.51 12.80 22.02
C ILE A 58 -1.09 13.58 20.78
N ILE A 59 0.08 13.25 20.21
CA ILE A 59 0.61 13.92 19.02
C ILE A 59 -0.32 13.72 17.83
N HIS A 60 -0.91 12.54 17.66
CA HIS A 60 -1.88 12.29 16.60
C HIS A 60 -3.13 13.16 16.77
N ALA A 61 -3.69 13.24 17.98
CA ALA A 61 -4.84 14.09 18.27
C ALA A 61 -4.56 15.57 18.00
N GLU A 62 -3.38 16.07 18.39
CA GLU A 62 -2.96 17.44 18.10
C GLU A 62 -2.85 17.70 16.58
N LYS A 63 -2.26 16.76 15.84
CA LYS A 63 -2.15 16.87 14.37
C LYS A 63 -3.52 16.75 13.68
N TYR A 64 -4.45 15.98 14.22
CA TYR A 64 -5.83 15.90 13.73
C TYR A 64 -6.54 17.26 13.83
N GLU A 65 -6.37 17.98 14.93
CA GLU A 65 -6.90 19.34 15.09
C GLU A 65 -6.31 20.28 14.02
N GLN A 66 -5.01 20.18 13.76
CA GLN A 66 -4.33 20.98 12.73
C GLN A 66 -4.85 20.68 11.32
N VAL A 67 -5.11 19.41 10.98
CA VAL A 67 -5.74 19.01 9.72
C VAL A 67 -7.18 19.56 9.64
N SER A 68 -7.94 19.43 10.72
CA SER A 68 -9.33 19.91 10.77
C SER A 68 -9.41 21.43 10.55
N GLU A 69 -8.53 22.20 11.20
CA GLU A 69 -8.44 23.65 11.02
C GLU A 69 -8.01 24.03 9.60
N TYR A 70 -7.02 23.32 9.04
CA TYR A 70 -6.57 23.50 7.67
C TYR A 70 -7.71 23.28 6.66
N LEU A 71 -8.49 22.21 6.81
CA LEU A 71 -9.59 21.88 5.91
C LEU A 71 -10.70 22.94 5.96
N VAL A 72 -11.14 23.35 7.15
CA VAL A 72 -12.16 24.39 7.32
C VAL A 72 -11.70 25.75 6.77
N THR A 73 -10.42 26.08 6.93
CA THR A 73 -9.87 27.37 6.48
C THR A 73 -9.65 27.39 4.97
N THR A 74 -9.16 26.29 4.41
CA THR A 74 -8.78 26.21 2.98
C THR A 74 -10.00 25.93 2.09
N TYR A 75 -10.98 25.17 2.59
CA TYR A 75 -12.15 24.74 1.84
C TYR A 75 -13.45 24.99 2.64
N PRO A 76 -13.80 26.26 2.92
CA PRO A 76 -14.88 26.62 3.84
C PRO A 76 -16.28 26.17 3.39
N ASP A 77 -16.46 25.97 2.08
CA ASP A 77 -17.73 25.56 1.49
C ASP A 77 -17.86 24.02 1.36
N ARG A 78 -16.89 23.26 1.87
CA ARG A 78 -16.87 21.80 1.82
C ARG A 78 -16.79 21.21 3.21
N LYS A 79 -17.31 20.00 3.34
CA LYS A 79 -17.19 19.21 4.56
C LYS A 79 -16.39 17.97 4.27
N PHE A 80 -15.65 17.52 5.28
CA PHE A 80 -14.72 16.42 5.13
C PHE A 80 -14.87 15.43 6.26
N MET A 81 -14.69 14.16 5.92
CA MET A 81 -14.51 13.06 6.85
C MET A 81 -13.03 12.72 6.87
N VAL A 82 -12.38 12.93 8.02
CA VAL A 82 -11.02 12.42 8.25
C VAL A 82 -11.18 10.96 8.67
N ILE A 83 -10.59 10.05 7.88
CA ILE A 83 -10.68 8.62 8.14
C ILE A 83 -9.90 8.32 9.43
N PRO A 84 -10.53 7.63 10.41
CA PRO A 84 -9.83 7.25 11.62
C PRO A 84 -8.75 6.23 11.29
N GLU A 85 -7.50 6.58 11.57
CA GLU A 85 -6.36 5.69 11.38
C GLU A 85 -6.01 4.97 12.69
N GLN A 86 -5.82 3.66 12.62
CA GLN A 86 -5.28 2.87 13.73
C GLN A 86 -3.79 2.69 13.49
N TYR A 87 -2.97 3.39 14.28
CA TYR A 87 -1.52 3.26 14.20
C TYR A 87 -1.05 1.93 14.77
N GLU A 88 -0.40 1.13 13.93
CA GLU A 88 0.29 -0.10 14.31
C GLU A 88 1.75 0.16 14.71
N GLU A 89 2.42 -0.90 15.17
CA GLU A 89 3.82 -0.88 15.57
C GLU A 89 4.74 -0.68 14.35
N GLY A 90 4.92 0.56 13.92
CA GLY A 90 5.66 0.82 12.69
C GLY A 90 5.31 2.16 12.05
N ASP A 91 4.15 2.67 12.40
CA ASP A 91 3.55 3.77 11.67
C ASP A 91 4.05 5.12 12.16
N THR A 92 4.24 6.01 11.19
CA THR A 92 4.67 7.38 11.41
C THR A 92 3.43 8.25 11.64
N VAL A 93 3.35 8.88 12.80
CA VAL A 93 2.20 9.71 13.16
C VAL A 93 2.15 10.99 12.33
N GLY A 94 0.99 11.29 11.77
CA GLY A 94 0.71 12.56 11.11
C GLY A 94 0.34 12.46 9.64
N TYR A 95 0.09 11.25 9.14
CA TYR A 95 -0.63 11.05 7.90
C TYR A 95 -2.13 10.98 8.19
N PHE A 96 -2.93 11.50 7.28
CA PHE A 96 -4.38 11.56 7.40
C PHE A 96 -4.98 11.40 6.01
N ASP A 97 -5.83 10.39 5.85
CA ASP A 97 -6.69 10.29 4.69
C ASP A 97 -7.99 11.06 4.97
N VAL A 98 -8.32 11.94 4.03
CA VAL A 98 -9.44 12.86 4.16
C VAL A 98 -10.32 12.71 2.94
N ASN A 99 -11.60 12.42 3.15
CA ASN A 99 -12.59 12.32 2.11
C ASN A 99 -13.58 13.48 2.19
N ASP A 100 -14.13 13.89 1.06
CA ASP A 100 -15.25 14.83 1.01
C ASP A 100 -16.53 14.15 1.56
N GLU A 101 -17.28 14.82 2.43
CA GLU A 101 -18.46 14.24 3.08
C GLU A 101 -19.63 14.04 2.09
N GLU A 102 -19.73 14.89 1.07
CA GLU A 102 -20.76 14.77 0.03
C GLU A 102 -20.36 13.74 -1.04
N THR A 103 -19.05 13.53 -1.21
CA THR A 103 -18.47 12.56 -2.15
C THR A 103 -17.37 11.73 -1.47
N PRO A 104 -17.73 10.72 -0.65
CA PRO A 104 -16.78 9.96 0.18
C PRO A 104 -15.67 9.22 -0.58
N ASP A 105 -15.79 9.09 -1.89
CA ASP A 105 -14.79 8.47 -2.77
C ASP A 105 -13.77 9.49 -3.33
N MET A 106 -14.01 10.79 -3.10
CA MET A 106 -13.06 11.87 -3.38
C MET A 106 -12.25 12.15 -2.13
N GLY A 107 -10.94 11.91 -2.20
CA GLY A 107 -10.08 12.07 -1.05
C GLY A 107 -8.69 12.57 -1.36
N VAL A 108 -7.96 12.86 -0.30
CA VAL A 108 -6.58 13.32 -0.34
C VAL A 108 -5.84 12.86 0.90
N SER A 109 -4.59 12.42 0.72
CA SER A 109 -3.70 12.15 1.83
C SER A 109 -2.93 13.41 2.21
N LEU A 110 -3.10 13.84 3.46
CA LEU A 110 -2.42 14.97 4.06
C LEU A 110 -1.38 14.49 5.06
N HIS A 111 -0.25 15.20 5.13
CA HIS A 111 0.79 14.97 6.10
C HIS A 111 1.04 16.23 6.92
N VAL A 112 1.08 16.08 8.24
CA VAL A 112 1.43 17.16 9.17
C VAL A 112 2.86 16.97 9.64
N ASP A 113 3.71 17.93 9.27
CA ASP A 113 5.11 17.88 9.63
C ASP A 113 5.36 18.20 11.13
N LYS A 114 6.63 18.12 11.53
CA LYS A 114 7.06 18.41 12.92
C LYS A 114 6.86 19.85 13.37
N ASN A 115 6.62 20.79 12.46
CA ASN A 115 6.38 22.20 12.74
C ASN A 115 4.88 22.54 12.74
N GLY A 116 4.01 21.54 12.53
CA GLY A 116 2.56 21.72 12.42
C GLY A 116 2.12 22.25 11.06
N GLN A 117 2.98 22.19 10.03
CA GLN A 117 2.59 22.57 8.69
C GLN A 117 1.92 21.39 7.99
N VAL A 118 0.69 21.60 7.51
CA VAL A 118 -0.04 20.63 6.69
C VAL A 118 0.50 20.68 5.25
N GLN A 119 0.91 19.53 4.75
CA GLN A 119 1.40 19.33 3.39
C GLN A 119 0.49 18.30 2.71
N GLN A 120 0.07 18.62 1.50
CA GLN A 120 -0.66 17.69 0.67
C GLN A 120 0.35 16.70 0.04
N THR A 121 0.18 15.42 0.33
CA THR A 121 1.09 14.35 -0.15
C THR A 121 0.46 13.46 -1.22
N GLY A 122 -0.86 13.50 -1.38
CA GLY A 122 -1.60 12.93 -2.51
C GLY A 122 -2.33 14.02 -3.30
N ASN A 123 -2.75 13.76 -4.54
CA ASN A 123 -3.65 14.67 -5.25
C ASN A 123 -5.10 14.43 -4.80
N TRP A 124 -5.95 15.46 -4.89
CA TRP A 124 -7.39 15.26 -4.76
C TRP A 124 -7.83 14.28 -5.84
N THR A 125 -8.27 13.09 -5.44
CA THR A 125 -8.91 12.17 -6.37
C THR A 125 -10.27 12.76 -6.71
N THR A 126 -10.50 13.06 -7.98
CA THR A 126 -11.69 13.80 -8.44
C THR A 126 -12.93 12.92 -8.59
N GLY A 127 -12.94 11.72 -8.00
CA GLY A 127 -13.95 10.70 -8.30
C GLY A 127 -13.97 10.32 -9.79
N GLU A 128 -12.94 10.69 -10.54
CA GLU A 128 -12.66 10.12 -11.83
C GLU A 128 -11.85 8.85 -11.58
N PHE A 129 -12.23 7.81 -12.32
CA PHE A 129 -11.60 6.52 -12.23
C PHE A 129 -10.07 6.59 -12.37
N PRO A 130 -9.32 5.70 -11.70
CA PRO A 130 -7.89 5.55 -11.97
C PRO A 130 -7.69 5.29 -13.47
N THR A 131 -6.72 5.98 -14.05
CA THR A 131 -6.24 5.66 -15.39
C THR A 131 -5.79 4.19 -15.43
N GLN A 132 -5.82 3.54 -16.59
CA GLN A 132 -5.35 2.15 -16.69
C GLN A 132 -3.89 1.98 -16.27
N GLN A 133 -3.09 3.04 -16.33
CA GLN A 133 -1.73 3.09 -15.81
C GLN A 133 -1.68 3.08 -14.27
N GLU A 134 -2.69 3.63 -13.60
CA GLU A 134 -2.85 3.60 -12.14
C GLU A 134 -3.42 2.26 -11.66
N LEU A 135 -4.33 1.62 -12.42
CA LEU A 135 -4.74 0.23 -12.18
C LEU A 135 -3.55 -0.75 -12.30
N TRP A 136 -2.71 -0.56 -13.32
CA TRP A 136 -1.46 -1.31 -13.51
C TRP A 136 -0.51 -1.19 -12.30
N ARG A 137 -0.29 0.03 -11.82
CA ARG A 137 0.55 0.27 -10.62
C ARG A 137 -0.04 -0.37 -9.36
N GLY A 138 -1.37 -0.47 -9.26
CA GLY A 138 -2.06 -1.18 -8.18
C GLY A 138 -1.80 -2.70 -8.20
N LEU A 139 -1.73 -3.31 -9.38
CA LEU A 139 -1.40 -4.74 -9.54
C LEU A 139 0.07 -5.03 -9.23
N GLU A 140 0.99 -4.18 -9.69
CA GLU A 140 2.42 -4.23 -9.31
C GLU A 140 2.61 -4.16 -7.78
N PHE A 141 1.77 -3.36 -7.11
CA PHE A 141 1.85 -3.14 -5.67
C PHE A 141 1.12 -4.22 -4.84
N GLY A 142 0.01 -4.76 -5.35
CA GLY A 142 -0.81 -5.75 -4.64
C GLY A 142 -0.34 -7.21 -4.78
N TYR A 143 0.28 -7.57 -5.92
CA TYR A 143 0.84 -8.91 -6.12
C TYR A 143 2.20 -9.08 -5.41
N GLY A 144 2.91 -7.98 -5.19
CA GLY A 144 4.07 -7.92 -4.31
C GLY A 144 3.63 -7.75 -2.85
N GLU A 145 3.33 -8.84 -2.14
CA GLU A 145 3.22 -8.74 -0.67
C GLU A 145 4.45 -8.07 -0.04
N SER A 146 4.20 -7.37 1.06
CA SER A 146 5.10 -6.61 1.94
C SER A 146 6.60 -6.72 1.60
N TYR A 147 7.16 -5.59 1.17
CA TYR A 147 8.58 -5.33 0.92
C TYR A 147 9.53 -6.16 1.82
N THR A 148 10.24 -7.15 1.25
CA THR A 148 11.39 -7.81 1.88
C THR A 148 12.59 -7.75 0.95
N LEU A 149 13.75 -7.43 1.52
CA LEU A 149 15.02 -7.14 0.81
C LEU A 149 15.65 -8.35 0.07
N ASP A 150 15.03 -9.54 0.15
CA ASP A 150 15.60 -10.82 -0.32
C ASP A 150 14.71 -11.54 -1.35
N ARG A 151 13.79 -10.85 -2.03
CA ARG A 151 12.95 -11.48 -3.07
C ARG A 151 13.50 -11.21 -4.47
N ASP A 152 13.62 -12.26 -5.28
CA ASP A 152 13.85 -12.15 -6.72
C ASP A 152 12.77 -11.25 -7.34
N ASN A 153 13.17 -10.31 -8.20
CA ASN A 153 12.25 -9.37 -8.84
C ASN A 153 11.19 -10.15 -9.62
N ILE A 154 9.93 -10.06 -9.19
CA ILE A 154 8.79 -10.59 -9.93
C ILE A 154 8.65 -9.75 -11.21
N GLU A 155 8.73 -10.40 -12.38
CA GLU A 155 8.63 -9.72 -13.68
C GLU A 155 7.19 -9.77 -14.17
N ILE A 156 6.48 -8.64 -14.10
CA ILE A 156 5.12 -8.50 -14.61
C ILE A 156 5.14 -7.66 -15.89
N THR A 157 4.60 -8.19 -16.99
CA THR A 157 4.49 -7.47 -18.27
C THR A 157 3.06 -7.50 -18.79
N LYS A 158 2.48 -6.34 -19.09
CA LYS A 158 1.17 -6.23 -19.74
C LYS A 158 1.27 -6.62 -21.22
N GLN A 159 0.34 -7.45 -21.68
CA GLN A 159 0.30 -7.97 -23.05
C GLN A 159 -0.85 -7.36 -23.85
N ASP A 160 -2.06 -7.36 -23.29
CA ASP A 160 -3.27 -6.87 -23.96
C ASP A 160 -4.33 -6.42 -22.95
N GLU A 161 -5.40 -5.79 -23.43
CA GLU A 161 -6.52 -5.36 -22.59
C GLU A 161 -7.87 -5.43 -23.30
N TRP A 162 -8.91 -5.68 -22.50
CA TRP A 162 -10.29 -5.65 -22.93
C TRP A 162 -11.12 -4.84 -21.93
N ILE A 163 -12.04 -4.03 -22.45
CA ILE A 163 -12.83 -3.08 -21.65
C ILE A 163 -14.25 -3.07 -22.19
N ASP A 164 -15.23 -3.33 -21.34
CA ASP A 164 -16.64 -3.07 -21.63
C ASP A 164 -17.37 -2.60 -20.38
N GLY A 165 -17.92 -1.38 -20.47
CA GLY A 165 -18.65 -0.75 -19.37
C GLY A 165 -17.87 -0.74 -18.05
N GLU A 166 -18.33 -1.57 -17.12
CA GLU A 166 -17.80 -1.68 -15.75
C GLU A 166 -16.86 -2.89 -15.56
N LEU A 167 -16.44 -3.55 -16.64
CA LEU A 167 -15.54 -4.70 -16.58
C LEU A 167 -14.27 -4.42 -17.39
N THR A 168 -13.11 -4.54 -16.75
CA THR A 168 -11.80 -4.41 -17.39
C THR A 168 -11.02 -5.69 -17.19
N VAL A 169 -10.44 -6.22 -18.27
CA VAL A 169 -9.67 -7.46 -18.25
C VAL A 169 -8.30 -7.20 -18.85
N PHE A 170 -7.24 -7.55 -18.13
CA PHE A 170 -5.87 -7.47 -18.62
C PHE A 170 -5.34 -8.85 -18.91
N ALA A 171 -4.68 -9.00 -20.06
CA ALA A 171 -3.75 -10.10 -20.28
C ALA A 171 -2.34 -9.63 -19.92
N LEU A 172 -1.64 -10.44 -19.14
CA LEU A 172 -0.31 -10.14 -18.66
C LEU A 172 0.55 -11.41 -18.58
N THR A 173 1.83 -11.21 -18.31
CA THR A 173 2.79 -12.26 -17.99
C THR A 173 3.31 -12.00 -16.59
N ILE A 174 3.30 -13.00 -15.71
CA ILE A 174 3.91 -12.98 -14.37
C ILE A 174 4.99 -14.04 -14.33
N ASP A 175 6.24 -13.65 -14.10
CA ASP A 175 7.41 -14.55 -14.03
C ASP A 175 7.52 -15.47 -15.26
N GLY A 176 7.19 -14.91 -16.43
CA GLY A 176 7.22 -15.64 -17.69
C GLY A 176 6.03 -16.57 -17.93
N MET A 177 5.01 -16.58 -17.08
CA MET A 177 3.77 -17.36 -17.27
C MET A 177 2.59 -16.44 -17.64
N PRO A 178 1.71 -16.84 -18.58
CA PRO A 178 0.55 -16.03 -18.95
C PRO A 178 -0.47 -15.94 -17.81
N ALA A 179 -1.09 -14.79 -17.67
CA ALA A 179 -2.05 -14.49 -16.62
C ALA A 179 -3.17 -13.56 -17.12
N ILE A 180 -4.36 -13.67 -16.51
CA ILE A 180 -5.49 -12.77 -16.72
C ILE A 180 -5.88 -12.15 -15.37
N ALA A 181 -5.99 -10.82 -15.34
CA ALA A 181 -6.54 -10.08 -14.22
C ALA A 181 -7.88 -9.47 -14.62
N VAL A 182 -8.94 -9.74 -13.86
CA VAL A 182 -10.28 -9.19 -14.06
C VAL A 182 -10.55 -8.14 -13.00
N TYR A 183 -11.01 -6.98 -13.44
CA TYR A 183 -11.34 -5.84 -12.60
C TYR A 183 -12.79 -5.45 -12.79
N GLU A 184 -13.47 -5.29 -11.67
CA GLU A 184 -14.71 -4.52 -11.62
C GLU A 184 -14.36 -3.04 -11.57
N TYR A 185 -15.11 -2.26 -12.32
CA TYR A 185 -14.89 -0.85 -12.58
C TYR A 185 -16.23 -0.14 -12.64
N SER A 186 -16.92 -0.04 -11.51
CA SER A 186 -18.24 0.56 -11.43
C SER A 186 -18.21 1.94 -10.78
N ARG A 187 -19.32 2.67 -10.90
CA ARG A 187 -19.52 3.91 -10.13
C ARG A 187 -19.59 3.68 -8.61
N ALA A 188 -19.70 2.42 -8.16
CA ALA A 188 -19.73 2.03 -6.76
C ALA A 188 -18.35 1.62 -6.21
N GLY A 189 -17.33 1.49 -7.07
CA GLY A 189 -15.97 1.13 -6.66
C GLY A 189 -15.17 0.45 -7.79
N TYR A 190 -13.87 0.23 -7.54
CA TYR A 190 -13.01 -0.57 -8.41
C TYR A 190 -12.23 -1.60 -7.59
N GLY A 191 -11.99 -2.78 -8.15
CA GLY A 191 -11.29 -3.84 -7.44
C GLY A 191 -10.89 -5.01 -8.33
N LEU A 192 -9.80 -5.68 -7.98
CA LEU A 192 -9.42 -6.95 -8.59
C LEU A 192 -10.45 -8.01 -8.18
N MET A 193 -11.23 -8.47 -9.14
CA MET A 193 -12.20 -9.55 -8.94
C MET A 193 -11.53 -10.90 -8.95
N ASP A 194 -10.65 -11.12 -9.92
CA ASP A 194 -9.97 -12.40 -10.12
C ASP A 194 -8.59 -12.19 -10.76
N LEU A 195 -7.66 -13.06 -10.41
CA LEU A 195 -6.34 -13.13 -11.01
C LEU A 195 -5.96 -14.59 -11.19
N GLN A 196 -5.93 -15.03 -12.45
CA GLN A 196 -5.50 -16.37 -12.81
C GLN A 196 -4.13 -16.31 -13.45
N VAL A 197 -3.22 -17.13 -12.95
CA VAL A 197 -1.90 -17.36 -13.55
C VAL A 197 -1.87 -18.80 -14.04
N ALA A 198 -1.43 -19.02 -15.26
CA ALA A 198 -1.29 -20.37 -15.77
C ALA A 198 -0.22 -21.14 -14.99
N GLU A 199 -0.54 -22.35 -14.55
CA GLU A 199 0.40 -23.17 -13.76
C GLU A 199 1.43 -23.88 -14.65
N ASP A 200 1.00 -24.53 -15.74
CA ASP A 200 1.88 -25.31 -16.63
C ASP A 200 1.63 -25.08 -18.13
N ASP A 201 0.58 -24.33 -18.48
CA ASP A 201 0.14 -24.13 -19.86
C ASP A 201 0.41 -22.70 -20.35
N LEU A 202 0.64 -22.55 -21.66
CA LEU A 202 0.88 -21.24 -22.30
C LEU A 202 -0.44 -20.57 -22.74
N PHE A 203 -1.51 -20.81 -22.00
CA PHE A 203 -2.80 -20.14 -22.14
C PHE A 203 -3.49 -20.10 -20.78
N VAL A 204 -4.40 -19.15 -20.61
CA VAL A 204 -5.17 -18.97 -19.37
C VAL A 204 -6.57 -18.49 -19.73
N SER A 205 -7.55 -18.89 -18.91
CA SER A 205 -8.92 -18.44 -19.04
C SER A 205 -9.55 -18.14 -17.69
N THR A 206 -10.49 -17.21 -17.67
CA THR A 206 -11.32 -16.92 -16.50
C THR A 206 -12.71 -16.48 -16.96
N SER A 207 -13.70 -16.64 -16.09
CA SER A 207 -15.09 -16.28 -16.39
C SER A 207 -15.58 -15.21 -15.41
N ALA A 208 -16.15 -14.13 -15.95
CA ALA A 208 -16.70 -13.03 -15.16
C ALA A 208 -17.91 -12.43 -15.89
N GLU A 209 -18.96 -12.08 -15.12
CA GLU A 209 -20.19 -11.44 -15.64
C GLU A 209 -20.84 -12.14 -16.85
N GLY A 210 -20.77 -13.47 -16.91
CA GLY A 210 -21.34 -14.26 -18.01
C GLY A 210 -20.48 -14.33 -19.27
N HIS A 211 -19.27 -13.77 -19.25
CA HIS A 211 -18.29 -13.86 -20.32
C HIS A 211 -17.12 -14.77 -19.93
N THR A 212 -16.52 -15.44 -20.90
CA THR A 212 -15.26 -16.17 -20.74
C THR A 212 -14.14 -15.45 -21.46
N PHE A 213 -13.15 -15.01 -20.70
CA PHE A 213 -11.95 -14.34 -21.19
C PHE A 213 -10.83 -15.36 -21.36
N ILE A 214 -10.17 -15.30 -22.51
CA ILE A 214 -9.15 -16.26 -22.90
C ILE A 214 -7.94 -15.49 -23.41
N TYR A 215 -6.78 -15.85 -22.91
CA TYR A 215 -5.50 -15.34 -23.37
C TYR A 215 -4.60 -16.49 -23.79
N VAL A 216 -4.12 -16.43 -25.04
CA VAL A 216 -3.19 -17.42 -25.60
C VAL A 216 -1.83 -16.73 -25.77
N ASP A 217 -0.81 -17.23 -25.08
CA ASP A 217 0.54 -16.68 -25.16
C ASP A 217 1.12 -16.89 -26.57
N GLU A 218 1.93 -15.94 -27.06
CA GLU A 218 2.57 -16.04 -28.37
C GLU A 218 3.44 -17.30 -28.52
N ARG A 219 3.98 -17.80 -27.40
CA ARG A 219 4.82 -19.00 -27.34
C ARG A 219 4.02 -20.29 -27.46
N TYR A 220 2.69 -20.25 -27.41
CA TYR A 220 1.83 -21.43 -27.55
C TYR A 220 2.05 -22.09 -28.90
N LYS A 221 2.28 -23.42 -28.92
CA LYS A 221 2.76 -24.13 -30.13
C LYS A 221 1.66 -24.88 -30.88
N GLU A 222 0.58 -25.23 -30.21
CA GLU A 222 -0.50 -26.01 -30.79
C GLU A 222 -1.44 -25.13 -31.63
N GLU A 223 -2.13 -25.74 -32.59
CA GLU A 223 -3.09 -25.04 -33.45
C GLU A 223 -4.41 -24.76 -32.71
N THR A 224 -4.73 -25.54 -31.69
CA THR A 224 -5.98 -25.40 -30.92
C THR A 224 -5.70 -25.49 -29.42
N ALA A 225 -6.37 -24.65 -28.63
CA ALA A 225 -6.36 -24.73 -27.17
C ALA A 225 -7.72 -25.26 -26.67
N ALA A 226 -7.70 -26.17 -25.69
CA ALA A 226 -8.90 -26.65 -25.02
C ALA A 226 -9.16 -25.78 -23.78
N VAL A 227 -10.26 -25.03 -23.78
CA VAL A 227 -10.57 -24.04 -22.75
C VAL A 227 -11.78 -24.49 -21.95
N LEU A 228 -11.63 -24.48 -20.62
CA LEU A 228 -12.71 -24.75 -19.70
C LEU A 228 -13.52 -23.47 -19.48
N VAL A 229 -14.81 -23.54 -19.78
CA VAL A 229 -15.78 -22.45 -19.65
C VAL A 229 -16.48 -22.57 -18.30
N GLY A 230 -17.00 -21.46 -17.75
CA GLY A 230 -17.60 -21.37 -16.41
C GLY A 230 -18.66 -22.43 -16.05
N ASP A 231 -19.30 -23.06 -17.04
CA ASP A 231 -20.29 -24.12 -16.85
C ASP A 231 -19.68 -25.55 -16.77
N GLY A 232 -18.36 -25.67 -16.84
CA GLY A 232 -17.63 -26.95 -16.87
C GLY A 232 -17.55 -27.61 -18.25
N GLU A 233 -18.03 -26.92 -19.29
CA GLU A 233 -17.86 -27.35 -20.69
C GLU A 233 -16.46 -27.00 -21.20
N THR A 234 -15.91 -27.83 -22.08
CA THR A 234 -14.62 -27.57 -22.74
C THR A 234 -14.86 -27.19 -24.19
N ILE A 235 -14.48 -25.97 -24.55
CA ILE A 235 -14.50 -25.50 -25.94
C ILE A 235 -13.11 -25.62 -26.55
N SER A 236 -13.05 -25.87 -27.86
CA SER A 236 -11.80 -25.84 -28.62
C SER A 236 -11.70 -24.51 -29.35
N VAL A 237 -10.61 -23.79 -29.10
CA VAL A 237 -10.35 -22.48 -29.70
C VAL A 237 -9.19 -22.59 -30.67
N ASP A 238 -9.28 -21.91 -31.82
CA ASP A 238 -8.16 -21.78 -32.76
C ASP A 238 -7.07 -20.91 -32.13
N ALA A 239 -6.04 -21.55 -31.60
CA ALA A 239 -4.96 -20.87 -30.92
C ALA A 239 -4.05 -20.13 -31.92
N ALA A 240 -4.05 -20.48 -33.21
CA ALA A 240 -3.23 -19.83 -34.21
C ALA A 240 -3.74 -18.43 -34.57
N GLU A 241 -5.06 -18.22 -34.58
CA GLU A 241 -5.69 -16.92 -34.87
C GLU A 241 -5.56 -15.91 -33.71
N HIS A 242 -5.49 -16.42 -32.48
CA HIS A 242 -5.60 -15.64 -31.25
C HIS A 242 -4.30 -15.50 -30.43
N LYS A 243 -3.14 -15.86 -30.99
CA LYS A 243 -1.85 -15.69 -30.30
C LYS A 243 -1.58 -14.24 -29.91
N GLY A 244 -1.14 -14.05 -28.67
CA GLY A 244 -0.80 -12.75 -28.09
C GLY A 244 -2.00 -11.84 -27.86
N LYS A 245 -3.23 -12.35 -27.98
CA LYS A 245 -4.45 -11.55 -27.87
C LYS A 245 -5.32 -12.03 -26.73
N LEU A 246 -5.89 -11.06 -26.03
CA LEU A 246 -7.01 -11.29 -25.14
C LEU A 246 -8.31 -11.23 -25.96
N PHE A 247 -9.18 -12.22 -25.79
CA PHE A 247 -10.47 -12.25 -26.48
C PHE A 247 -11.54 -12.87 -25.58
N MET A 248 -12.79 -12.60 -25.95
CA MET A 248 -13.97 -12.94 -25.17
C MET A 248 -14.86 -13.91 -25.96
N PHE A 249 -15.45 -14.86 -25.23
CA PHE A 249 -16.46 -15.79 -25.72
C PHE A 249 -17.73 -15.64 -24.85
N GLU A 250 -18.90 -15.60 -25.51
CA GLU A 250 -20.24 -15.57 -24.88
C GLU A 250 -20.76 -16.99 -24.62
#